data_AF-A0A4R6CQF1-F1
#
_entry.id   AF-A0A4R6CQF1-F1
#
_cell.length_a   1.000
_cell.length_b   1.000
_cell.length_c   1.000
_cell.angle_alpha   90.00
_cell.angle_beta   90.00
_cell.angle_gamma   90.00
#
_symmetry.space_group_name_H-M   'P 1'
#
loop_
_entity.id
_entity.type
_entity.pdbx_description
1 polymer ?
#
loop_
_entity_poly.entity_id
_entity_poly.type
_entity_poly.pdbx_seq_one_letter_code
_entity_poly.pdbx_strand_id
1 'polypeptide(L)'
;ELTAFLGYDPYARNGWNTGNSRNGAYFRKVDTQFGPIEVQVPRDRNGQFHQHTLPGYKQHSDILESMIIKLYSKGVTTREIADLIEKMYGSHYSPAQV
;
A
#
# COMPACT_ATOMS: atom_id res chain seq x y z
N GLU A 1 7.74 -2.00 12.39
CA GLU A 1 7.58 -3.34 11.80
C GLU A 1 8.89 -4.09 11.63
N LEU A 2 9.85 -3.62 10.83
CA LEU A 2 11.11 -4.35 10.60
C LEU A 2 11.89 -4.66 11.90
N THR A 3 11.89 -3.76 12.88
CA THR A 3 12.45 -4.01 14.22
C THR A 3 11.77 -5.18 14.93
N ALA A 4 10.44 -5.26 14.86
CA ALA A 4 9.69 -6.34 15.47
C ALA A 4 9.94 -7.67 14.73
N PHE A 5 10.06 -7.64 13.40
CA PHE A 5 10.39 -8.81 12.58
C PHE A 5 11.79 -9.36 12.87
N LEU A 6 12.80 -8.48 12.95
CA LEU A 6 14.18 -8.89 13.20
C LEU A 6 14.47 -9.15 14.69
N GLY A 7 13.66 -8.62 15.61
CA GLY A 7 13.83 -8.78 17.05
C GLY A 7 14.93 -7.91 17.66
N TYR A 8 15.44 -6.92 16.93
CA TYR A 8 16.48 -6.00 17.42
C TYR A 8 16.42 -4.62 16.77
N ASP A 9 16.95 -3.61 17.44
CA ASP A 9 17.01 -2.23 16.97
C ASP A 9 18.12 -1.96 15.94
N PRO A 10 18.02 -0.88 15.14
CA PRO A 10 19.10 -0.49 14.24
C PRO A 10 20.44 -0.37 14.99
N TYR A 11 21.48 -0.97 14.42
CA TYR A 11 22.85 -1.00 14.97
C TYR A 11 23.02 -1.74 16.30
N ALA A 12 21.98 -2.40 16.81
CA ALA A 12 22.09 -3.18 18.05
C ALA A 12 22.97 -4.42 17.84
N ARG A 13 23.84 -4.69 18.82
CA ARG A 13 24.86 -5.76 18.76
C ARG A 13 24.26 -7.16 18.73
N ASN A 14 23.07 -7.33 19.32
CA ASN A 14 22.29 -8.57 19.27
C ASN A 14 21.88 -8.97 17.83
N GLY A 15 21.91 -8.05 16.86
CA GLY A 15 21.66 -8.36 15.46
C GLY A 15 22.85 -8.99 14.72
N TRP A 16 24.05 -9.00 15.31
CA TRP A 16 25.25 -9.52 14.64
C TRP A 16 25.21 -11.06 14.56
N ASN A 17 25.58 -11.61 13.40
CA ASN A 17 25.61 -13.06 13.13
C ASN A 17 24.26 -13.79 13.34
N THR A 18 23.13 -13.08 13.25
CA THR A 18 21.77 -13.65 13.38
C THR A 18 21.25 -14.29 12.09
N GLY A 19 22.01 -14.24 11.00
CA GLY A 19 21.64 -14.80 9.69
C GLY A 19 20.78 -13.88 8.81
N ASN A 20 20.12 -12.85 9.37
CA ASN A 20 19.43 -11.82 8.60
C ASN A 20 19.73 -10.42 9.15
N SER A 21 19.85 -9.44 8.26
CA SER A 21 20.22 -8.07 8.62
C SER A 21 19.37 -7.03 7.92
N ARG A 22 19.30 -5.83 8.49
CA ARG A 22 18.73 -4.66 7.79
C ARG A 22 19.57 -4.35 6.56
N ASN A 23 18.93 -4.04 5.44
CA ASN A 23 19.62 -3.74 4.17
C ASN A 23 19.16 -2.40 3.58
N GLY A 24 19.10 -1.36 4.41
CA GLY A 24 18.62 -0.04 4.02
C GLY A 24 17.12 0.01 3.76
N ALA A 25 16.71 0.91 2.89
CA ALA A 25 15.32 1.16 2.53
C ALA A 25 15.20 1.61 1.07
N TYR A 26 14.00 1.50 0.51
CA TYR A 26 13.67 2.05 -0.81
C TYR A 26 12.53 3.05 -0.70
N PHE A 27 12.42 3.95 -1.66
CA PHE A 27 11.32 4.91 -1.73
C PHE A 27 10.18 4.36 -2.58
N ARG A 28 8.96 4.51 -2.08
CA ARG A 28 7.74 4.12 -2.77
C ARG A 28 6.78 5.28 -2.77
N LYS A 29 6.30 5.66 -3.95
CA LYS A 29 5.16 6.58 -4.10
C LYS A 29 3.87 5.81 -3.83
N VAL A 30 3.02 6.38 -2.97
CA VAL A 30 1.71 5.84 -2.61
C VAL A 30 0.69 6.94 -2.83
N ASP A 31 -0.35 6.64 -3.59
CA ASP A 31 -1.44 7.57 -3.83
C ASP A 31 -2.45 7.45 -2.68
N THR A 32 -2.54 8.53 -1.90
CA THR A 32 -3.51 8.64 -0.81
C THR A 32 -4.64 9.57 -1.22
N GLN A 33 -5.72 9.57 -0.43
CA GLN A 33 -6.85 10.50 -0.62
C GLN A 33 -6.45 11.98 -0.60
N PHE A 34 -5.33 12.31 0.06
CA PHE A 34 -4.83 13.67 0.18
C PHE A 34 -3.75 14.00 -0.85
N GLY A 35 -3.48 13.08 -1.79
CA GLY A 35 -2.45 13.21 -2.82
C GLY A 35 -1.35 12.16 -2.72
N PRO A 36 -0.41 12.18 -3.68
CA PRO A 36 0.73 11.27 -3.69
C PRO A 36 1.70 11.61 -2.56
N ILE A 37 2.08 10.61 -1.78
CA ILE A 37 3.14 10.72 -0.77
C ILE A 37 4.29 9.79 -1.13
N GLU A 38 5.50 10.16 -0.72
CA GLU A 38 6.68 9.30 -0.84
C GLU A 38 7.01 8.72 0.53
N VAL A 39 7.03 7.38 0.60
CA VAL A 39 7.27 6.64 1.84
C VAL A 39 8.57 5.86 1.71
N GLN A 40 9.39 5.91 2.76
CA GLN A 40 10.59 5.08 2.87
C GLN A 40 10.23 3.72 3.47
N VAL A 41 10.38 2.66 2.68
CA VAL A 41 10.05 1.28 3.07
C VAL A 41 11.34 0.54 3.44
N PRO A 42 11.47 0.05 4.70
CA PRO A 42 12.65 -0.65 5.14
C PRO A 42 12.68 -2.09 4.60
N ARG A 43 13.87 -2.63 4.38
CA ARG A 43 14.04 -4.01 3.86
C ARG A 43 15.09 -4.79 4.65
N ASP A 44 14.92 -6.11 4.70
CA ASP A 44 15.92 -7.05 5.20
C ASP A 44 16.84 -7.54 4.08
N ARG A 45 17.94 -8.20 4.44
CA ARG A 45 18.96 -8.72 3.54
C ARG A 45 18.45 -9.94 2.78
N ASN A 46 17.65 -10.78 3.44
CA ASN A 46 17.16 -12.04 2.90
C ASN A 46 15.84 -11.88 2.12
N GLY A 47 15.22 -10.70 2.14
CA GLY A 47 13.94 -10.44 1.45
C GLY A 47 12.75 -11.16 2.08
N GLN A 48 12.85 -11.55 3.35
CA GLN A 48 11.81 -12.28 4.08
C GLN A 48 10.82 -11.35 4.78
N PHE A 49 11.14 -10.06 4.91
CA PHE A 49 10.27 -9.08 5.54
C PHE A 49 9.16 -8.64 4.57
N HIS A 50 7.91 -8.79 5.00
CA HIS A 50 6.74 -8.23 4.33
C HIS A 50 6.05 -7.22 5.24
N GLN A 51 5.84 -6.00 4.72
CA GLN A 51 5.17 -4.94 5.45
C GLN A 51 3.66 -5.19 5.50
N HIS A 52 3.07 -5.05 6.70
CA HIS A 52 1.63 -5.24 6.88
C HIS A 52 0.85 -3.94 6.71
N THR A 53 1.38 -2.81 7.20
CA THR A 53 0.68 -1.50 7.10
C THR A 53 0.52 -1.04 5.65
N LEU A 54 1.51 -1.32 4.79
CA LEU A 54 1.45 -0.99 3.37
C LEU A 54 1.72 -2.27 2.57
N PRO A 55 0.68 -3.02 2.16
CA PRO A 55 0.89 -4.24 1.40
C PRO A 55 1.69 -3.96 0.13
N GLY A 56 2.52 -4.93 -0.24
CA GLY A 56 3.30 -4.87 -1.48
C GLY A 56 2.40 -4.60 -2.68
N TYR A 57 2.87 -3.77 -3.61
CA TYR A 57 2.23 -3.49 -4.90
C TYR A 57 0.88 -2.73 -4.91
N LYS A 58 0.19 -2.51 -3.78
CA LYS A 58 -0.96 -1.60 -3.72
C LYS A 58 -0.57 -0.12 -3.83
N GLN A 59 -0.78 0.51 -4.98
CA GLN A 59 -0.50 1.94 -5.18
C GLN A 59 -1.65 2.85 -4.75
N HIS A 60 -2.87 2.32 -4.70
CA HIS A 60 -4.09 3.06 -4.39
C HIS A 60 -4.79 2.49 -3.16
N SER A 61 -5.51 3.35 -2.44
CA SER A 61 -6.33 2.95 -1.31
C SER A 61 -7.59 2.19 -1.76
N ASP A 62 -7.90 1.07 -1.11
CA ASP A 62 -9.09 0.19 -1.31
C ASP A 62 -10.46 0.89 -1.10
N ILE A 63 -10.45 2.21 -0.91
CA ILE A 63 -11.62 3.03 -0.59
C ILE A 63 -12.61 3.04 -1.76
N LEU A 64 -12.10 3.15 -3.00
CA LEU A 64 -12.95 3.11 -4.18
C LEU A 64 -13.65 1.76 -4.34
N GLU A 65 -12.92 0.65 -4.20
CA GLU A 65 -13.50 -0.70 -4.22
C GLU A 65 -14.57 -0.86 -3.13
N SER A 66 -14.28 -0.42 -1.91
CA SER A 66 -15.24 -0.47 -0.80
C SER A 66 -16.49 0.37 -1.05
N MET A 67 -16.34 1.52 -1.72
CA MET A 67 -17.44 2.40 -2.10
C MET A 67 -18.28 1.79 -3.21
N ILE A 68 -17.67 1.17 -4.22
CA ILE A 68 -18.36 0.44 -5.30
C ILE A 68 -19.23 -0.68 -4.71
N ILE A 69 -18.66 -1.51 -3.83
CA ILE A 69 -19.39 -2.59 -3.16
C ILE A 69 -20.57 -2.03 -2.35
N LYS A 70 -20.37 -0.90 -1.66
CA LYS A 70 -21.41 -0.25 -0.85
C LYS A 70 -22.53 0.38 -1.70
N LEU A 71 -22.21 0.94 -2.87
CA LEU A 71 -23.20 1.48 -3.80
C LEU A 71 -24.00 0.35 -4.44
N TYR A 72 -23.34 -0.73 -4.84
CA TYR A 72 -23.99 -1.91 -5.40
C TYR A 72 -24.95 -2.56 -4.39
N SER A 73 -24.52 -2.72 -3.13
CA SER A 73 -25.39 -3.25 -2.06
C SER A 73 -26.59 -2.34 -1.72
N LYS A 74 -26.52 -1.04 -2.05
CA LYS A 74 -27.65 -0.11 -1.92
C LYS A 74 -28.59 -0.08 -3.14
N GLY A 75 -28.35 -0.93 -4.13
CA GLY A 75 -29.19 -1.02 -5.34
C GLY A 75 -28.91 0.07 -6.37
N VAL A 76 -27.78 0.78 -6.27
CA VAL A 76 -27.33 1.71 -7.32
C VAL A 76 -26.87 0.88 -8.52
N THR A 77 -27.30 1.26 -9.72
CA THR A 77 -26.97 0.51 -10.92
C THR A 77 -25.49 0.67 -11.28
N THR A 78 -24.91 -0.31 -11.95
CA THR A 78 -23.50 -0.26 -12.38
C THR A 78 -23.21 0.91 -13.31
N ARG A 79 -24.20 1.37 -14.10
CA ARG A 79 -24.09 2.56 -14.95
C ARG A 79 -23.98 3.84 -14.14
N GLU A 80 -24.83 4.01 -13.13
CA GLU A 80 -24.79 5.18 -12.24
C GLU A 80 -23.48 5.22 -11.42
N ILE A 81 -22.98 4.05 -11.01
CA ILE A 81 -21.68 3.94 -10.33
C ILE A 81 -20.54 4.37 -11.26
N ALA A 82 -20.54 3.90 -12.51
CA ALA A 82 -19.54 4.28 -13.51
C ALA A 82 -19.56 5.80 -13.78
N ASP A 83 -20.75 6.37 -14.03
CA ASP A 83 -20.91 7.81 -14.27
C ASP A 83 -20.43 8.65 -13.07
N LEU A 84 -20.66 8.17 -11.85
CA LEU A 84 -20.25 8.86 -10.62
C LEU A 84 -18.73 8.77 -10.42
N ILE A 85 -18.12 7.62 -10.68
CA ILE A 85 -16.66 7.45 -10.61
C ILE A 85 -15.99 8.29 -11.69
N GLU A 86 -16.52 8.33 -12.91
CA GLU A 86 -15.97 9.15 -14.00
C GLU A 86 -16.05 10.65 -13.67
N LYS A 87 -17.15 11.12 -13.07
CA LYS A 87 -17.26 12.52 -12.63
C LYS A 87 -16.33 12.88 -11.47
N MET A 88 -16.08 11.94 -10.56
CA MET A 88 -15.26 12.17 -9.36
C MET A 88 -13.76 11.96 -9.62
N TYR A 89 -13.41 11.03 -10.51
CA TYR A 89 -12.05 10.50 -10.69
C TYR A 89 -11.63 10.34 -12.15
N GLY A 90 -12.41 10.82 -13.13
CA GLY A 90 -12.23 10.54 -14.58
C GLY A 90 -10.87 10.91 -15.19
N SER A 91 -10.03 11.67 -14.48
CA SER A 91 -8.66 11.97 -14.90
C SER A 91 -7.59 11.06 -14.27
N HIS A 92 -7.94 10.30 -13.23
CA HIS A 92 -7.02 9.54 -12.38
C HIS A 92 -7.12 8.01 -12.51
N TYR A 93 -8.17 7.48 -13.14
CA TYR A 93 -8.35 6.04 -13.34
C TYR A 93 -8.52 5.71 -14.81
N SER A 94 -7.62 4.87 -15.33
CA SER A 94 -7.76 4.30 -16.67
C SER A 94 -8.74 3.11 -16.66
N PRO A 95 -9.45 2.83 -17.77
CA PRO A 95 -10.34 1.67 -17.88
C PRO A 95 -9.67 0.31 -17.59
N ALA A 96 -8.34 0.23 -17.61
CA ALA A 96 -7.59 -0.98 -17.29
C ALA A 96 -7.39 -1.21 -15.77
N GLN A 97 -7.75 -0.23 -14.94
CA GLN A 97 -7.65 -0.29 -13.47
C GLN A 97 -8.99 -0.61 -12.79
N VAL A 98 -10.09 -0.72 -13.55
CA VAL A 98 -11.44 -1.13 -13.13
C VAL A 98 -11.70 -2.57 -13.59
#